data_AF-A0A9P8JIH9-F1
#
_entry.id   AF-A0A9P8JIH9-F1
#
_cell.length_a   1.000
_cell.length_b   1.000
_cell.length_c   1.000
_cell.angle_alpha   90.00
_cell.angle_beta   90.00
_cell.angle_gamma   90.00
#
_symmetry.space_group_name_H-M   'P 1'
#
loop_
_entity.id
_entity.type
_entity.pdbx_description
1 polymer ?
#
loop_
_entity_poly.entity_id
_entity_poly.type
_entity_poly.pdbx_seq_one_letter_code
_entity_poly.pdbx_strand_id
1 'polypeptide(L)'
;QASVTSHTANVKTKTYVLLKKGLIVLKHNSLTEDIPVAIALRAMGVQSDHEIMLLVAGDDAVYQDEFSVNLEEAARSGVSTQEQALEYVGARLRPERFGQYGVPKKTNKQNAVEKLSNTIIPHVGVTAMNFRPKALYIAFMVRRVLMCMHDPKLIDDRDYLGNKRLELSGSMMALLFEDLFKDFNKLIKQSWDKVLRKPNRTRAFNPADYITMHESRITQGLERAISTGNWTLKRFRMDRAGVTHVLSRLSFIAALGMMTRISSQFEKTRKVSGPRALQPSQFGMLCTSDTPEGEACGLVKNLALMTHITTMDEEDPVRKMIFVLGAEDVTSASGTELYADGAYIIFLNGTPVALTREPKRFLIAFRRFRRMGRISEFVSIYINHHHNGVHIATDEGRIVRPLIIVEKGKSKVTTRYLESLRKGTLEFDDFLSRGLVEYLDVNEENDCNIAVYEHDINQHTTHLEIEPFTILGAVAGLIPYPHHNQSPRNTYQCAMGKQAIGAIAY
;
A
#
# COMPACT_ATOMS: atom_id res chain seq x y z
N GLN A 1 -3.19 18.65 -4.08
CA GLN A 1 -4.18 17.59 -4.39
C GLN A 1 -3.85 16.36 -3.56
N ALA A 2 -4.83 15.73 -2.93
CA ALA A 2 -4.69 14.45 -2.25
C ALA A 2 -5.39 13.35 -3.06
N SER A 3 -4.86 12.13 -3.04
CA SER A 3 -5.49 11.00 -3.75
C SER A 3 -5.29 9.70 -3.01
N VAL A 4 -6.34 8.85 -3.02
CA VAL A 4 -6.30 7.50 -2.47
C VAL A 4 -6.68 6.50 -3.55
N THR A 5 -5.89 5.44 -3.69
CA THR A 5 -6.24 4.28 -4.51
C THR A 5 -6.77 3.21 -3.58
N SER A 6 -7.99 2.76 -3.81
CA SER A 6 -8.67 1.78 -2.98
C SER A 6 -8.90 0.51 -3.78
N HIS A 7 -8.67 -0.61 -3.12
CA HIS A 7 -8.80 -1.94 -3.70
C HIS A 7 -9.73 -2.76 -2.82
N THR A 8 -10.78 -3.32 -3.42
CA THR A 8 -11.56 -4.42 -2.85
C THR A 8 -11.60 -5.55 -3.85
N ALA A 9 -12.06 -6.74 -3.41
CA ALA A 9 -12.16 -7.92 -4.27
C ALA A 9 -12.90 -7.66 -5.60
N ASN A 10 -13.77 -6.65 -5.65
CA ASN A 10 -14.60 -6.34 -6.82
C ASN A 10 -14.26 -5.03 -7.53
N VAL A 11 -13.62 -4.08 -6.84
CA VAL A 11 -13.50 -2.71 -7.33
C VAL A 11 -12.12 -2.14 -7.02
N LYS A 12 -11.43 -1.66 -8.06
CA LYS A 12 -10.27 -0.78 -7.94
C LYS A 12 -10.68 0.62 -8.36
N THR A 13 -10.68 1.55 -7.41
CA THR A 13 -11.05 2.96 -7.65
C THR A 13 -10.01 3.91 -7.11
N LYS A 14 -9.96 5.10 -7.70
CA LYS A 14 -9.10 6.18 -7.24
C LYS A 14 -9.93 7.42 -7.00
N THR A 15 -9.87 7.91 -5.77
CA THR A 15 -10.61 9.08 -5.29
C THR A 15 -9.63 10.23 -5.09
N TYR A 16 -10.02 11.42 -5.52
CA TYR A 16 -9.20 12.62 -5.45
C TYR A 16 -9.91 13.70 -4.64
N VAL A 17 -9.14 14.41 -3.83
CA VAL A 17 -9.54 15.67 -3.19
C VAL A 17 -8.62 16.75 -3.74
N LEU A 18 -9.19 17.74 -4.41
CA LEU A 18 -8.42 18.74 -5.15
C LEU A 18 -8.95 20.15 -4.88
N LEU A 19 -8.03 21.10 -4.85
CA LEU A 19 -8.34 22.52 -4.81
C LEU A 19 -8.54 23.02 -6.24
N LYS A 20 -9.69 23.63 -6.52
CA LYS A 20 -10.06 24.18 -7.82
C LYS A 20 -10.72 25.54 -7.60
N LYS A 21 -10.07 26.61 -8.04
CA LYS A 21 -10.56 28.00 -7.88
C LYS A 21 -10.90 28.36 -6.42
N GLY A 22 -10.07 27.94 -5.46
CA GLY A 22 -10.31 28.15 -4.02
C GLY A 22 -11.30 27.18 -3.37
N LEU A 23 -12.00 26.33 -4.13
CA LEU A 23 -12.92 25.32 -3.60
C LEU A 23 -12.25 23.95 -3.55
N ILE A 24 -12.42 23.25 -2.45
CA ILE A 24 -11.99 21.86 -2.29
C ILE A 24 -13.13 20.94 -2.75
N VAL A 25 -12.85 20.15 -3.78
CA VAL A 25 -13.84 19.27 -4.41
C VAL A 25 -13.37 17.82 -4.38
N LEU A 26 -14.36 16.93 -4.22
CA LEU A 26 -14.24 15.49 -4.35
C LEU A 26 -14.42 15.12 -5.83
N LYS A 27 -13.36 14.54 -6.41
CA LYS A 27 -13.36 14.05 -7.79
C LYS A 27 -13.24 12.54 -7.82
N HIS A 28 -14.15 11.90 -8.56
CA HIS A 28 -14.15 10.46 -8.75
C HIS A 28 -14.71 10.08 -10.12
N ASN A 29 -14.23 8.98 -10.71
CA ASN A 29 -14.61 8.56 -12.07
C ASN A 29 -16.09 8.19 -12.25
N SER A 30 -16.80 7.92 -11.15
CA SER A 30 -18.24 7.66 -11.17
C SER A 30 -19.08 8.93 -11.19
N LEU A 31 -18.47 10.11 -11.01
CA LEU A 31 -19.15 11.40 -10.99
C LEU A 31 -19.06 12.05 -12.38
N THR A 32 -20.13 12.72 -12.81
CA THR A 32 -20.11 13.56 -14.01
C THR A 32 -19.34 14.86 -13.74
N GLU A 33 -19.58 15.45 -12.58
CA GLU A 33 -19.00 16.70 -12.11
C GLU A 33 -18.32 16.50 -10.74
N ASP A 34 -17.33 17.34 -10.43
CA ASP A 34 -16.67 17.35 -9.13
C ASP A 34 -17.64 17.88 -8.05
N ILE A 35 -17.68 17.25 -6.87
CA ILE A 35 -18.64 17.61 -5.81
C ILE A 35 -17.93 18.42 -4.71
N PRO A 36 -18.45 19.57 -4.25
CA PRO A 36 -17.90 20.28 -3.09
C PRO A 36 -17.82 19.37 -1.85
N VAL A 37 -16.69 19.39 -1.15
CA VAL A 37 -16.43 18.45 -0.04
C VAL A 37 -17.44 18.60 1.10
N ALA A 38 -17.87 19.82 1.43
CA ALA A 38 -18.87 20.05 2.47
C ALA A 38 -20.19 19.31 2.17
N ILE A 39 -20.65 19.33 0.90
CA ILE A 39 -21.84 18.59 0.46
C ILE A 39 -21.61 17.07 0.57
N ALA A 40 -20.41 16.59 0.21
CA ALA A 40 -20.08 15.18 0.33
C ALA A 40 -20.08 14.70 1.80
N LEU A 41 -19.58 15.51 2.74
CA LEU A 41 -19.61 15.21 4.17
C LEU A 41 -21.02 15.24 4.75
N ARG A 42 -21.87 16.19 4.33
CA ARG A 42 -23.32 16.21 4.65
C ARG A 42 -24.03 14.95 4.15
N ALA A 43 -23.72 14.49 2.94
CA ALA A 43 -24.28 13.24 2.39
C ALA A 43 -23.87 11.99 3.21
N MET A 44 -22.68 12.03 3.83
CA MET A 44 -22.17 11.00 4.74
C MET A 44 -22.68 11.14 6.18
N GLY A 45 -23.61 12.04 6.46
CA GLY A 45 -24.27 12.16 7.76
C GLY A 45 -23.64 13.15 8.73
N VAL A 46 -22.55 13.85 8.36
CA VAL A 46 -22.02 14.98 9.14
C VAL A 46 -22.77 16.25 8.72
N GLN A 47 -23.90 16.52 9.37
CA GLN A 47 -24.82 17.60 8.97
C GLN A 47 -24.45 18.97 9.54
N SER A 48 -23.86 18.99 10.73
CA SER A 48 -23.48 20.23 11.42
C SER A 48 -22.25 20.85 10.75
N ASP A 49 -22.39 22.08 10.26
CA ASP A 49 -21.29 22.82 9.64
C ASP A 49 -20.14 23.08 10.62
N HIS A 50 -20.49 23.29 11.89
CA HIS A 50 -19.50 23.39 12.96
C HIS A 50 -18.69 22.10 13.10
N GLU A 51 -19.35 20.95 13.04
CA GLU A 51 -18.65 19.67 13.10
C GLU A 51 -17.79 19.41 11.87
N ILE A 52 -18.29 19.73 10.66
CA ILE A 52 -17.50 19.62 9.42
C ILE A 52 -16.23 20.47 9.53
N MET A 53 -16.36 21.71 9.99
CA MET A 53 -15.23 22.62 10.16
C MET A 53 -14.21 22.06 11.15
N LEU A 54 -14.66 21.60 12.32
CA LEU A 54 -13.78 21.01 13.33
C LEU A 54 -13.09 19.73 12.85
N LEU A 55 -13.77 18.85 12.12
CA LEU A 55 -13.18 17.61 11.61
C LEU A 55 -12.09 17.86 10.56
N VAL A 56 -12.18 18.96 9.81
CA VAL A 56 -11.25 19.29 8.74
C VAL A 56 -10.13 20.22 9.23
N ALA A 57 -10.50 21.34 9.82
CA ALA A 57 -9.58 22.41 10.23
C ALA A 57 -9.11 22.28 11.68
N GLY A 58 -9.89 21.64 12.56
CA GLY A 58 -9.66 21.68 14.01
C GLY A 58 -9.84 23.10 14.56
N ASP A 59 -9.09 23.45 15.59
CA ASP A 59 -9.11 24.79 16.22
C ASP A 59 -8.16 25.80 15.55
N ASP A 60 -7.52 25.42 14.44
CA ASP A 60 -6.61 26.29 13.71
C ASP A 60 -7.39 27.32 12.86
N ALA A 61 -7.31 28.59 13.25
CA ALA A 61 -8.00 29.70 12.60
C ALA A 61 -7.65 29.82 11.10
N VAL A 62 -6.39 29.54 10.72
CA VAL A 62 -5.96 29.67 9.31
C VAL A 62 -6.67 28.64 8.45
N TYR A 63 -6.75 27.39 8.93
CA TYR A 63 -7.44 26.32 8.21
C TYR A 63 -8.96 26.53 8.20
N GLN A 64 -9.53 27.14 9.24
CA GLN A 64 -10.95 27.49 9.28
C GLN A 64 -11.29 28.55 8.23
N ASP A 65 -10.48 29.60 8.12
CA ASP A 65 -10.67 30.68 7.14
C ASP A 65 -10.60 30.17 5.70
N GLU A 66 -9.60 29.35 5.36
CA GLU A 66 -9.49 28.76 4.02
C GLU A 66 -10.64 27.80 3.70
N PHE A 67 -11.10 27.04 4.70
CA PHE A 67 -12.16 26.06 4.50
C PHE A 67 -13.57 26.69 4.44
N SER A 68 -13.77 27.86 5.05
CA SER A 68 -15.06 28.57 5.14
C SER A 68 -15.77 28.73 3.79
N VAL A 69 -15.00 28.99 2.71
CA VAL A 69 -15.48 29.11 1.33
C VAL A 69 -16.26 27.87 0.86
N ASN A 70 -15.88 26.67 1.34
CA ASN A 70 -16.58 25.42 1.00
C ASN A 70 -17.94 25.31 1.68
N LEU A 71 -18.10 25.88 2.88
CA LEU A 71 -19.37 25.92 3.60
C LEU A 71 -20.32 26.95 2.96
N GLU A 72 -19.79 28.12 2.59
CA GLU A 72 -20.55 29.14 1.85
C GLU A 72 -21.10 28.60 0.53
N GLU A 73 -20.29 27.86 -0.23
CA GLU A 73 -20.73 27.26 -1.50
C GLU A 73 -21.82 26.18 -1.28
N ALA A 74 -21.73 25.42 -0.18
CA ALA A 74 -22.75 24.45 0.19
C ALA A 74 -24.07 25.12 0.62
N ALA A 75 -23.99 26.29 1.27
CA ALA A 75 -25.16 27.12 1.59
C ALA A 75 -25.77 27.75 0.33
N ARG A 76 -24.94 28.28 -0.58
CA ARG A 76 -25.37 28.84 -1.88
C ARG A 76 -26.08 27.78 -2.75
N SER A 77 -25.63 26.53 -2.67
CA SER A 77 -26.26 25.40 -3.36
C SER A 77 -27.60 24.97 -2.76
N GLY A 78 -28.00 25.53 -1.61
CA GLY A 78 -29.27 25.21 -0.94
C GLY A 78 -29.33 23.82 -0.30
N VAL A 79 -28.17 23.20 -0.02
CA VAL A 79 -28.09 21.79 0.42
C VAL A 79 -27.86 21.71 1.91
N SER A 80 -28.91 21.79 2.74
CA SER A 80 -28.77 21.82 4.21
C SER A 80 -28.86 20.44 4.88
N THR A 81 -29.66 19.52 4.32
CA THR A 81 -29.92 18.21 4.93
C THR A 81 -29.16 17.09 4.23
N GLN A 82 -28.99 15.96 4.92
CA GLN A 82 -28.39 14.76 4.32
C GLN A 82 -29.18 14.28 3.10
N GLU A 83 -30.51 14.38 3.13
CA GLU A 83 -31.35 13.96 1.99
C GLU A 83 -31.12 14.81 0.75
N GLN A 84 -31.07 16.14 0.92
CA GLN A 84 -30.75 17.07 -0.16
C GLN A 84 -29.34 16.81 -0.70
N ALA A 85 -28.39 16.52 0.18
CA ALA A 85 -27.02 16.19 -0.21
C ALA A 85 -26.96 14.89 -1.03
N LEU A 86 -27.69 13.85 -0.63
CA LEU A 86 -27.78 12.60 -1.37
C LEU A 86 -28.47 12.78 -2.74
N GLU A 87 -29.50 13.61 -2.84
CA GLU A 87 -30.09 13.98 -4.14
C GLU A 87 -29.11 14.74 -5.03
N TYR A 88 -28.38 15.71 -4.46
CA TYR A 88 -27.37 16.50 -5.15
C TYR A 88 -26.25 15.62 -5.73
N VAL A 89 -25.76 14.66 -4.94
CA VAL A 89 -24.77 13.66 -5.39
C VAL A 89 -25.39 12.75 -6.45
N GLY A 90 -26.60 12.25 -6.19
CA GLY A 90 -27.31 11.31 -7.08
C GLY A 90 -27.55 11.86 -8.48
N ALA A 91 -27.88 13.16 -8.59
CA ALA A 91 -28.06 13.84 -9.87
C ALA A 91 -26.75 13.98 -10.69
N ARG A 92 -25.59 13.93 -10.01
CA ARG A 92 -24.25 14.05 -10.61
C ARG A 92 -23.51 12.72 -10.73
N LEU A 93 -24.23 11.61 -10.58
CA LEU A 93 -23.68 10.30 -10.88
C LEU A 93 -23.70 10.05 -12.39
N ARG A 94 -22.63 9.44 -12.91
CA ARG A 94 -22.65 8.96 -14.29
C ARG A 94 -23.71 7.86 -14.41
N PRO A 95 -24.63 7.95 -15.40
CA PRO A 95 -25.64 6.93 -15.59
C PRO A 95 -25.00 5.59 -15.92
N GLU A 96 -25.53 4.51 -15.34
CA GLU A 96 -25.06 3.16 -15.64
C GLU A 96 -25.42 2.81 -17.10
N ARG A 97 -24.40 2.47 -17.90
CA ARG A 97 -24.56 2.23 -19.35
C ARG A 97 -25.37 0.97 -19.67
N PHE A 98 -25.49 0.02 -18.74
CA PHE A 98 -26.19 -1.24 -18.91
C PHE A 98 -27.06 -1.52 -17.68
N GLY A 99 -28.33 -1.13 -17.73
CA GLY A 99 -29.30 -1.56 -16.72
C GLY A 99 -29.50 -3.07 -16.79
N GLN A 100 -29.46 -3.76 -15.65
CA GLN A 100 -29.87 -5.16 -15.59
C GLN A 100 -31.36 -5.25 -15.91
N TYR A 101 -31.72 -6.00 -16.96
CA TYR A 101 -33.11 -6.30 -17.30
C TYR A 101 -33.81 -6.93 -16.09
N GLY A 102 -34.91 -6.32 -15.65
CA GLY A 102 -35.73 -6.81 -14.54
C GLY A 102 -35.39 -6.26 -13.14
N VAL A 103 -34.38 -5.40 -13.00
CA VAL A 103 -34.11 -4.70 -11.72
C VAL A 103 -34.86 -3.36 -11.69
N PRO A 104 -35.67 -3.06 -10.67
CA PRO A 104 -36.35 -1.78 -10.56
C PRO A 104 -35.34 -0.62 -10.54
N LYS A 105 -35.65 0.47 -11.24
CA LYS A 105 -34.82 1.69 -11.23
C LYS A 105 -34.73 2.22 -9.80
N LYS A 106 -33.51 2.18 -9.24
CA LYS A 106 -33.20 2.79 -7.94
C LYS A 106 -33.36 4.31 -8.03
N THR A 107 -33.83 4.92 -6.94
CA THR A 107 -33.92 6.38 -6.84
C THR A 107 -32.53 7.02 -6.82
N ASN A 108 -32.44 8.32 -7.16
CA ASN A 108 -31.17 9.04 -7.12
C ASN A 108 -30.50 8.98 -5.74
N LYS A 109 -31.29 9.05 -4.66
CA LYS A 109 -30.83 8.89 -3.28
C LYS A 109 -30.18 7.51 -3.06
N GLN A 110 -30.86 6.44 -3.45
CA GLN A 110 -30.35 5.07 -3.30
C GLN A 110 -29.06 4.85 -4.10
N ASN A 111 -28.99 5.40 -5.32
CA ASN A 111 -27.78 5.35 -6.13
C ASN A 111 -26.62 6.10 -5.47
N ALA A 112 -26.88 7.28 -4.88
CA ALA A 112 -25.86 8.04 -4.16
C ALA A 112 -25.31 7.26 -2.96
N VAL A 113 -26.18 6.70 -2.13
CA VAL A 113 -25.80 5.85 -0.98
C VAL A 113 -24.96 4.66 -1.43
N GLU A 114 -25.36 3.97 -2.49
CA GLU A 114 -24.63 2.81 -3.01
C GLU A 114 -23.25 3.19 -3.55
N LYS A 115 -23.12 4.32 -4.27
CA LYS A 115 -21.82 4.77 -4.77
C LYS A 115 -20.92 5.28 -3.65
N LEU A 116 -21.46 5.99 -2.66
CA LEU A 116 -20.69 6.45 -1.49
C LEU A 116 -20.24 5.27 -0.61
N SER A 117 -21.04 4.23 -0.47
CA SER A 117 -20.67 3.02 0.31
C SER A 117 -19.68 2.11 -0.44
N ASN A 118 -19.96 1.76 -1.70
CA ASN A 118 -19.25 0.67 -2.38
C ASN A 118 -18.26 1.11 -3.46
N THR A 119 -18.27 2.38 -3.89
CA THR A 119 -17.46 2.85 -5.03
C THR A 119 -16.44 3.91 -4.63
N ILE A 120 -16.86 4.90 -3.84
CA ILE A 120 -15.97 5.95 -3.30
C ILE A 120 -15.32 5.40 -2.04
N ILE A 121 -13.99 5.32 -2.06
CA ILE A 121 -13.16 4.80 -0.94
C ILE A 121 -13.72 3.47 -0.41
N PRO A 122 -13.79 2.41 -1.26
CA PRO A 122 -14.45 1.15 -0.91
C PRO A 122 -13.71 0.31 0.14
N HIS A 123 -12.43 0.59 0.40
CA HIS A 123 -11.65 -0.10 1.44
C HIS A 123 -12.10 0.29 2.86
N VAL A 124 -12.66 1.49 3.03
CA VAL A 124 -13.31 1.90 4.28
C VAL A 124 -14.74 1.38 4.26
N GLY A 125 -14.95 0.25 4.94
CA GLY A 125 -16.25 -0.39 5.06
C GLY A 125 -17.29 0.49 5.76
N VAL A 126 -18.54 0.33 5.36
CA VAL A 126 -19.71 0.99 5.97
C VAL A 126 -20.62 -0.12 6.49
N THR A 127 -20.78 -0.22 7.80
CA THR A 127 -21.68 -1.19 8.46
C THR A 127 -22.93 -0.46 8.94
N ALA A 128 -24.11 -1.07 8.75
CA ALA A 128 -25.39 -0.52 9.22
C ALA A 128 -25.63 0.96 8.85
N MET A 129 -25.24 1.39 7.64
CA MET A 129 -25.33 2.78 7.17
C MET A 129 -24.51 3.80 7.98
N ASN A 130 -23.57 3.35 8.81
CA ASN A 130 -22.65 4.23 9.52
C ASN A 130 -21.52 4.71 8.59
N PHE A 131 -21.68 5.92 8.06
CA PHE A 131 -20.68 6.56 7.20
C PHE A 131 -19.59 7.33 7.98
N ARG A 132 -19.65 7.37 9.32
CA ARG A 132 -18.70 8.14 10.15
C ARG A 132 -17.22 7.84 9.85
N PRO A 133 -16.77 6.57 9.78
CA PRO A 133 -15.36 6.27 9.46
C PRO A 133 -14.94 6.80 8.09
N LYS A 134 -15.84 6.74 7.11
CA LYS A 134 -15.58 7.22 5.75
C LYS A 134 -15.57 8.75 5.67
N ALA A 135 -16.46 9.41 6.40
CA ALA A 135 -16.48 10.86 6.53
C ALA A 135 -15.17 11.36 7.16
N LEU A 136 -14.71 10.70 8.24
CA LEU A 136 -13.41 10.99 8.88
C LEU A 136 -12.26 10.81 7.89
N TYR A 137 -12.23 9.72 7.12
CA TYR A 137 -11.20 9.51 6.11
C TYR A 137 -11.13 10.67 5.10
N ILE A 138 -12.28 11.10 4.57
CA ILE A 138 -12.33 12.25 3.65
C ILE A 138 -11.93 13.54 4.35
N ALA A 139 -12.37 13.77 5.58
CA ALA A 139 -11.99 14.94 6.37
C ALA A 139 -10.46 15.01 6.56
N PHE A 140 -9.80 13.88 6.87
CA PHE A 140 -8.33 13.82 6.92
C PHE A 140 -7.68 14.08 5.56
N MET A 141 -8.22 13.54 4.47
CA MET A 141 -7.71 13.86 3.12
C MET A 141 -7.78 15.37 2.84
N VAL A 142 -8.86 16.03 3.25
CA VAL A 142 -9.08 17.46 3.08
C VAL A 142 -8.13 18.26 3.97
N ARG A 143 -7.98 17.87 5.23
CA ARG A 143 -7.02 18.45 6.16
C ARG A 143 -5.61 18.43 5.58
N ARG A 144 -5.17 17.29 5.02
CA ARG A 144 -3.86 17.21 4.38
C ARG A 144 -3.71 18.18 3.21
N VAL A 145 -4.79 18.44 2.45
CA VAL A 145 -4.76 19.47 1.40
C VAL A 145 -4.59 20.86 2.00
N LEU A 146 -5.33 21.21 3.06
CA LEU A 146 -5.20 22.51 3.75
C LEU A 146 -3.80 22.70 4.35
N MET A 147 -3.27 21.68 5.04
CA MET A 147 -1.90 21.73 5.56
C MET A 147 -0.87 21.98 4.45
N CYS A 148 -1.03 21.36 3.28
CA CYS A 148 -0.15 21.58 2.14
C CYS A 148 -0.35 22.95 1.46
N MET A 149 -1.52 23.56 1.60
CA MET A 149 -1.77 24.92 1.09
C MET A 149 -0.96 25.95 1.87
N HIS A 150 -0.90 25.78 3.19
CA HIS A 150 -0.12 26.64 4.07
C HIS A 150 1.39 26.30 4.07
N ASP A 151 1.74 25.02 4.18
CA ASP A 151 3.13 24.54 4.11
C ASP A 151 3.36 23.60 2.91
N PRO A 152 3.91 24.13 1.79
CA PRO A 152 4.25 23.32 0.62
C PRO A 152 5.28 22.22 0.87
N LYS A 153 6.01 22.22 2.00
CA LYS A 153 6.99 21.16 2.32
C LYS A 153 6.34 19.86 2.76
N LEU A 154 5.07 19.88 3.17
CA LEU A 154 4.32 18.70 3.62
C LEU A 154 3.81 17.82 2.46
N ILE A 155 4.32 18.03 1.25
CA ILE A 155 4.00 17.21 0.08
C ILE A 155 4.74 15.87 0.17
N ASP A 156 3.98 14.77 0.06
CA ASP A 156 4.57 13.42 0.02
C ASP A 156 5.39 13.19 -1.25
N ASP A 157 6.64 12.72 -1.10
CA ASP A 157 7.45 12.27 -2.22
C ASP A 157 6.96 10.90 -2.74
N ARG A 158 6.68 10.83 -4.04
CA ARG A 158 6.25 9.59 -4.72
C ARG A 158 7.41 8.62 -4.93
N ASP A 159 8.64 9.11 -4.91
CA ASP A 159 9.84 8.32 -5.14
C ASP A 159 10.43 7.73 -3.87
N TYR A 160 9.98 8.21 -2.70
CA TYR A 160 10.26 7.61 -1.40
C TYR A 160 9.88 6.13 -1.38
N LEU A 161 10.83 5.27 -1.02
CA LEU A 161 10.65 3.82 -1.12
C LEU A 161 9.54 3.28 -0.21
N GLY A 162 9.35 3.88 0.97
CA GLY A 162 8.27 3.49 1.90
C GLY A 162 6.86 3.72 1.36
N ASN A 163 6.71 4.50 0.30
CA ASN A 163 5.45 4.72 -0.43
C ASN A 163 5.25 3.76 -1.61
N LYS A 164 6.26 2.94 -1.92
CA LYS A 164 6.19 1.95 -3.00
C LYS A 164 5.87 0.57 -2.41
N ARG A 165 5.23 -0.27 -3.22
CA ARG A 165 4.95 -1.68 -2.91
C ARG A 165 5.39 -2.54 -4.09
N LEU A 166 6.00 -3.68 -3.78
CA LEU A 166 6.41 -4.67 -4.76
C LEU A 166 5.29 -5.70 -4.93
N GLU A 167 4.75 -5.77 -6.14
CA GLU A 167 3.84 -6.86 -6.53
C GLU A 167 4.69 -8.06 -6.96
N LEU A 168 4.59 -9.16 -6.20
CA LEU A 168 5.33 -10.39 -6.44
C LEU A 168 4.65 -11.28 -7.49
N SER A 169 5.35 -12.33 -7.92
CA SER A 169 4.81 -13.34 -8.84
C SER A 169 3.53 -13.99 -8.28
N GLY A 170 3.51 -14.31 -6.98
CA GLY A 170 2.35 -14.92 -6.32
C GLY A 170 1.09 -14.08 -6.39
N SER A 171 1.17 -12.78 -6.06
CA SER A 171 0.01 -11.88 -6.10
C SER A 171 -0.47 -11.63 -7.53
N MET A 172 0.46 -11.52 -8.49
CA MET A 172 0.12 -11.42 -9.92
C MET A 172 -0.57 -12.68 -10.46
N MET A 173 -0.11 -13.87 -10.04
CA MET A 173 -0.72 -15.15 -10.40
C MET A 173 -2.10 -15.31 -9.75
N ALA A 174 -2.27 -14.90 -8.50
CA ALA A 174 -3.55 -14.95 -7.81
C ALA A 174 -4.63 -14.11 -8.54
N LEU A 175 -4.30 -12.89 -8.96
CA LEU A 175 -5.20 -12.03 -9.72
C LEU A 175 -5.60 -12.65 -11.08
N LEU A 176 -4.62 -13.24 -11.78
CA LEU A 176 -4.87 -13.91 -13.06
C LEU A 176 -5.76 -15.14 -12.88
N PHE A 177 -5.46 -15.98 -11.89
CA PHE A 177 -6.24 -17.16 -11.59
C PHE A 177 -7.67 -16.80 -11.19
N GLU A 178 -7.87 -15.78 -10.36
CA GLU A 178 -9.20 -15.32 -9.96
C GLU A 178 -10.06 -14.89 -11.15
N ASP A 179 -9.47 -14.15 -12.11
CA ASP A 179 -10.17 -13.72 -13.33
C ASP A 179 -10.53 -14.93 -14.22
N LEU A 180 -9.57 -15.83 -14.47
CA LEU A 180 -9.79 -17.05 -15.26
C LEU A 180 -10.85 -17.96 -14.62
N PHE A 181 -10.83 -18.10 -13.30
CA PHE A 181 -11.78 -18.93 -12.56
C PHE A 181 -13.19 -18.32 -12.59
N LYS A 182 -13.32 -16.99 -12.49
CA LYS A 182 -14.62 -16.31 -12.63
C LYS A 182 -15.15 -16.39 -14.05
N ASP A 183 -14.28 -16.26 -15.06
CA ASP A 183 -14.63 -16.48 -16.46
C ASP A 183 -15.10 -17.92 -16.69
N PHE A 184 -14.40 -18.90 -16.12
CA PHE A 184 -14.79 -20.31 -16.17
C PHE A 184 -16.18 -20.55 -15.57
N ASN A 185 -16.44 -20.04 -14.37
CA ASN A 185 -17.75 -20.12 -13.72
C ASN A 185 -18.86 -19.45 -14.55
N LYS A 186 -18.56 -18.32 -15.18
CA LYS A 186 -19.51 -17.61 -16.07
C LYS A 186 -19.83 -18.44 -17.31
N LEU A 187 -18.85 -19.08 -17.93
CA LEU A 187 -19.05 -19.93 -19.10
C LEU A 187 -19.85 -21.17 -18.76
N ILE A 188 -19.56 -21.83 -17.64
CA ILE A 188 -20.33 -22.97 -17.13
C ILE A 188 -21.78 -22.57 -16.91
N LYS A 189 -22.03 -21.47 -16.18
CA LYS A 189 -23.38 -20.95 -15.95
C LYS A 189 -24.12 -20.71 -17.25
N GLN A 190 -23.48 -20.07 -18.24
CA GLN A 190 -24.09 -19.84 -19.55
C GLN A 190 -24.41 -21.14 -20.30
N SER A 191 -23.55 -22.15 -20.23
CA SER A 191 -23.82 -23.48 -20.80
C SER A 191 -25.02 -24.15 -20.13
N TRP A 192 -25.08 -24.12 -18.80
CA TRP A 192 -26.19 -24.67 -18.03
C TRP A 192 -27.50 -23.95 -18.34
N ASP A 193 -27.52 -22.62 -18.32
CA ASP A 193 -28.69 -21.81 -18.64
C ASP A 193 -29.21 -22.10 -20.06
N LYS A 194 -28.32 -22.32 -21.04
CA LYS A 194 -28.71 -22.68 -22.41
C LYS A 194 -29.38 -24.05 -22.50
N VAL A 195 -28.94 -25.02 -21.69
CA VAL A 195 -29.50 -26.37 -21.69
C VAL A 195 -30.82 -26.40 -20.95
N LEU A 196 -30.89 -25.76 -19.78
CA LEU A 196 -32.09 -25.71 -18.95
C LEU A 196 -33.25 -24.93 -19.58
N ARG A 197 -32.95 -23.99 -20.49
CA ARG A 197 -33.98 -23.29 -21.28
C ARG A 197 -34.59 -24.15 -22.40
N LYS A 198 -33.99 -25.29 -22.76
CA LYS A 198 -34.54 -26.15 -23.82
C LYS A 198 -35.77 -26.93 -23.30
N PRO A 199 -36.79 -27.15 -24.14
CA PRO A 199 -38.05 -27.77 -23.71
C PRO A 199 -37.95 -29.27 -23.39
N ASN A 200 -36.84 -29.93 -23.76
CA ASN A 200 -36.62 -31.37 -23.55
C ASN A 200 -36.27 -31.69 -22.09
N ARG A 201 -37.27 -31.68 -21.21
CA ARG A 201 -37.14 -31.97 -19.77
C ARG A 201 -36.92 -33.45 -19.44
N THR A 202 -37.08 -34.34 -20.41
CA THR A 202 -36.97 -35.80 -20.23
C THR A 202 -35.54 -36.31 -20.17
N ARG A 203 -34.55 -35.54 -20.64
CA ARG A 203 -33.14 -35.93 -20.60
C ARG A 203 -32.53 -35.49 -19.28
N ALA A 204 -31.98 -36.45 -18.52
CA ALA A 204 -31.21 -36.16 -17.32
C ALA A 204 -30.04 -35.24 -17.67
N PHE A 205 -29.95 -34.10 -16.98
CA PHE A 205 -28.88 -33.14 -17.14
C PHE A 205 -27.71 -33.53 -16.24
N ASN A 206 -26.56 -33.84 -16.82
CA ASN A 206 -25.33 -34.07 -16.07
C ASN A 206 -24.46 -32.79 -16.10
N PRO A 207 -24.31 -32.07 -14.96
CA PRO A 207 -23.51 -30.85 -14.91
C PRO A 207 -22.02 -31.09 -15.20
N ALA A 208 -21.50 -32.28 -14.87
CA ALA A 208 -20.08 -32.61 -14.94
C ALA A 208 -19.53 -32.53 -16.37
N ASP A 209 -20.31 -32.99 -17.36
CA ASP A 209 -19.91 -32.99 -18.77
C ASP A 209 -19.53 -31.58 -19.26
N TYR A 210 -20.26 -30.56 -18.81
CA TYR A 210 -20.03 -29.16 -19.17
C TYR A 210 -18.84 -28.53 -18.43
N ILE A 211 -18.44 -29.09 -17.28
CA ILE A 211 -17.23 -28.66 -16.56
C ILE A 211 -16.00 -29.14 -17.33
N THR A 212 -15.98 -30.42 -17.72
CA THR A 212 -14.89 -31.02 -18.50
C THR A 212 -14.70 -30.33 -19.85
N MET A 213 -15.79 -29.89 -20.49
CA MET A 213 -15.71 -29.12 -21.75
C MET A 213 -14.92 -27.80 -21.63
N HIS A 214 -14.88 -27.18 -20.45
CA HIS A 214 -14.25 -25.88 -20.23
C HIS A 214 -12.94 -25.96 -19.44
N GLU A 215 -12.46 -27.15 -19.07
CA GLU A 215 -11.27 -27.36 -18.23
C GLU A 215 -10.03 -26.67 -18.80
N SER A 216 -9.85 -26.74 -20.12
CA SER A 216 -8.71 -26.14 -20.84
C SER A 216 -8.63 -24.62 -20.73
N ARG A 217 -9.72 -23.94 -20.33
CA ARG A 217 -9.77 -22.47 -20.22
C ARG A 217 -8.75 -21.93 -19.22
N ILE A 218 -8.58 -22.61 -18.09
CA ILE A 218 -7.65 -22.18 -17.04
C ILE A 218 -6.21 -22.42 -17.49
N THR A 219 -5.91 -23.63 -17.97
CA THR A 219 -4.56 -24.02 -18.42
C THR A 219 -4.07 -23.13 -19.56
N GLN A 220 -4.87 -22.98 -20.62
CA GLN A 220 -4.50 -22.13 -21.77
C GLN A 220 -4.39 -20.65 -21.37
N GLY A 221 -5.22 -20.19 -20.43
CA GLY A 221 -5.17 -18.82 -19.92
C GLY A 221 -3.85 -18.53 -19.19
N LEU A 222 -3.43 -19.43 -18.31
CA LEU A 222 -2.17 -19.31 -17.56
C LEU A 222 -0.96 -19.43 -18.49
N GLU A 223 -0.91 -20.46 -19.34
CA GLU A 223 0.19 -20.66 -20.30
C GLU A 223 0.35 -19.46 -21.24
N ARG A 224 -0.75 -18.94 -21.77
CA ARG A 224 -0.72 -17.77 -22.67
C ARG A 224 -0.19 -16.54 -21.95
N ALA A 225 -0.66 -16.24 -20.73
CA ALA A 225 -0.20 -15.07 -19.99
C ALA A 225 1.30 -15.13 -19.70
N ILE A 226 1.78 -16.28 -19.21
CA ILE A 226 3.19 -16.49 -18.84
C ILE A 226 4.09 -16.48 -20.08
N SER A 227 3.71 -17.17 -21.15
CA SER A 227 4.53 -17.26 -22.38
C SER A 227 4.58 -15.95 -23.16
N THR A 228 3.47 -15.21 -23.26
CA THR A 228 3.41 -13.97 -24.04
C THR A 228 3.88 -12.74 -23.29
N GLY A 229 3.96 -12.78 -21.95
CA GLY A 229 4.35 -11.59 -21.20
C GLY A 229 3.21 -10.61 -20.91
N ASN A 230 1.99 -10.90 -21.37
CA ASN A 230 0.87 -9.95 -21.40
C ASN A 230 -0.21 -10.32 -20.37
N TRP A 231 -0.35 -9.50 -19.33
CA TRP A 231 -1.39 -9.59 -18.30
C TRP A 231 -2.52 -8.62 -18.64
N THR A 232 -3.52 -9.12 -19.36
CA THR A 232 -4.70 -8.35 -19.79
C THR A 232 -5.95 -8.76 -19.00
N LEU A 233 -6.14 -8.16 -17.83
CA LEU A 233 -7.28 -8.43 -16.95
C LEU A 233 -8.34 -7.34 -17.11
N LYS A 234 -9.38 -7.63 -17.88
CA LYS A 234 -10.47 -6.67 -18.16
C LYS A 234 -11.20 -6.23 -16.90
N ARG A 235 -11.42 -7.17 -15.95
CA ARG A 235 -12.14 -6.92 -14.70
C ARG A 235 -11.44 -5.86 -13.84
N PHE A 236 -10.11 -5.94 -13.75
CA PHE A 236 -9.29 -5.02 -12.97
C PHE A 236 -8.80 -3.80 -13.76
N ARG A 237 -9.19 -3.67 -15.03
CA ARG A 237 -8.69 -2.65 -15.97
C ARG A 237 -7.16 -2.59 -15.99
N MET A 238 -6.55 -3.76 -15.96
CA MET A 238 -5.11 -3.91 -15.98
C MET A 238 -4.68 -4.45 -17.33
N ASP A 239 -3.83 -3.69 -18.01
CA ASP A 239 -3.21 -4.09 -19.26
C ASP A 239 -1.70 -3.85 -19.10
N ARG A 240 -0.97 -4.92 -18.81
CA ARG A 240 0.48 -4.89 -18.58
C ARG A 240 1.16 -5.80 -19.58
N ALA A 241 2.15 -5.26 -20.27
CA ALA A 241 3.00 -6.00 -21.21
C ALA A 241 4.43 -6.11 -20.65
N GLY A 242 5.13 -7.18 -21.03
CA GLY A 242 6.54 -7.41 -20.65
C GLY A 242 6.73 -7.71 -19.16
N VAL A 243 5.77 -8.41 -18.54
CA VAL A 243 5.89 -8.81 -17.13
C VAL A 243 6.83 -10.02 -16.98
N THR A 244 6.70 -11.03 -17.83
CA THR A 244 7.66 -12.14 -17.91
C THR A 244 8.71 -11.91 -18.98
N HIS A 245 9.89 -12.47 -18.73
CA HIS A 245 11.04 -12.44 -19.62
C HIS A 245 11.70 -13.82 -19.60
N VAL A 246 12.30 -14.20 -20.72
CA VAL A 246 13.10 -15.44 -20.80
C VAL A 246 14.32 -15.30 -19.89
N LEU A 247 14.52 -16.27 -18.99
CA LEU A 247 15.65 -16.28 -18.07
C LEU A 247 16.97 -16.31 -18.85
N SER A 248 17.84 -15.32 -18.60
CA SER A 248 19.17 -15.29 -19.20
C SER A 248 20.05 -16.39 -18.62
N ARG A 249 20.66 -17.19 -19.51
CA ARG A 249 21.56 -18.31 -19.17
C ARG A 249 23.00 -18.08 -19.66
N LEU A 250 23.41 -16.80 -19.80
CA LEU A 250 24.79 -16.48 -20.20
C LEU A 250 25.81 -16.91 -19.13
N SER A 251 25.47 -16.72 -17.86
CA SER A 251 26.25 -17.16 -16.70
C SER A 251 25.33 -17.41 -15.51
N PHE A 252 25.85 -18.07 -14.47
CA PHE A 252 25.15 -18.23 -13.20
C PHE A 252 24.70 -16.87 -12.61
N ILE A 253 25.58 -15.86 -12.70
CA ILE A 253 25.33 -14.49 -12.21
C ILE A 253 24.22 -13.80 -13.03
N ALA A 254 24.17 -14.03 -14.34
CA ALA A 254 23.10 -13.50 -15.18
C ALA A 254 21.72 -14.02 -14.75
N ALA A 255 21.64 -15.32 -14.43
CA ALA A 255 20.42 -15.95 -13.95
C ALA A 255 20.02 -15.38 -12.57
N LEU A 256 20.97 -15.28 -11.64
CA LEU A 256 20.71 -14.74 -10.30
C LEU A 256 20.28 -13.28 -10.32
N GLY A 257 20.99 -12.43 -11.06
CA GLY A 257 20.65 -11.01 -11.22
C GLY A 257 19.37 -10.76 -12.03
N MET A 258 18.77 -11.80 -12.62
CA MET A 258 17.43 -11.72 -13.21
C MET A 258 16.34 -12.09 -12.21
N MET A 259 16.63 -12.98 -11.26
CA MET A 259 15.69 -13.39 -10.21
C MET A 259 15.44 -12.28 -9.17
N THR A 260 16.46 -11.47 -8.84
CA THR A 260 16.36 -10.39 -7.84
C THR A 260 15.97 -9.03 -8.43
N ARG A 261 15.56 -9.01 -9.71
CA ARG A 261 15.32 -7.78 -10.46
C ARG A 261 13.94 -7.21 -10.17
N ILE A 262 13.89 -5.89 -9.98
CA ILE A 262 12.67 -5.10 -9.83
C ILE A 262 12.52 -4.19 -11.05
N SER A 263 11.31 -4.15 -11.61
CA SER A 263 10.95 -3.26 -12.71
C SER A 263 10.00 -2.16 -12.23
N SER A 264 10.29 -0.93 -12.63
CA SER A 264 9.37 0.20 -12.44
C SER A 264 8.31 0.23 -13.55
N GLN A 265 7.09 0.66 -13.20
CA GLN A 265 5.97 0.83 -14.15
C GLN A 265 6.07 2.13 -14.97
N PHE A 266 7.15 2.91 -14.80
CA PHE A 266 7.32 4.17 -15.52
C PHE A 266 7.70 3.92 -16.98
N GLU A 267 7.12 4.69 -17.90
CA GLU A 267 7.47 4.60 -19.32
C GLU A 267 8.94 4.95 -19.54
N LYS A 268 9.69 4.01 -20.13
CA LYS A 268 11.14 4.15 -20.38
C LYS A 268 11.48 5.32 -21.29
N THR A 269 10.57 5.69 -22.20
CA THR A 269 10.76 6.76 -23.19
C THR A 269 10.75 8.16 -22.56
N ARG A 270 10.12 8.33 -21.39
CA ARG A 270 10.01 9.64 -20.75
C ARG A 270 11.30 9.96 -19.98
N LYS A 271 11.97 11.04 -20.38
CA LYS A 271 13.23 11.52 -19.77
C LYS A 271 12.98 12.32 -18.48
N VAL A 272 12.36 11.70 -17.48
CA VAL A 272 12.19 12.31 -16.14
C VAL A 272 13.30 11.77 -15.22
N SER A 273 14.06 12.68 -14.60
CA SER A 273 15.18 12.32 -13.71
C SER A 273 14.74 11.83 -12.33
N GLY A 274 13.65 12.36 -11.78
CA GLY A 274 13.13 12.03 -10.43
C GLY A 274 13.13 10.52 -10.11
N PRO A 275 12.31 9.70 -10.80
CA PRO A 275 12.21 8.27 -10.50
C PRO A 275 13.46 7.46 -10.89
N ARG A 276 14.39 8.05 -11.64
CA ARG A 276 15.66 7.42 -12.05
C ARG A 276 16.78 7.67 -11.06
N ALA A 277 16.68 8.73 -10.27
CA ALA A 277 17.68 9.08 -9.28
C ALA A 277 17.71 8.03 -8.15
N LEU A 278 18.90 7.83 -7.59
CA LEU A 278 19.10 7.00 -6.41
C LEU A 278 18.62 7.79 -5.18
N GLN A 279 17.58 7.32 -4.50
CA GLN A 279 17.10 7.93 -3.26
C GLN A 279 17.81 7.35 -2.02
N PRO A 280 18.06 8.15 -0.97
CA PRO A 280 18.64 7.65 0.29
C PRO A 280 17.75 6.63 1.01
N SER A 281 16.42 6.69 0.83
CA SER A 281 15.45 5.80 1.47
C SER A 281 15.56 4.31 1.08
N GLN A 282 16.48 3.95 0.19
CA GLN A 282 16.68 2.57 -0.26
C GLN A 282 17.93 1.91 0.33
N PHE A 283 18.60 2.57 1.28
CA PHE A 283 19.75 2.03 1.98
C PHE A 283 19.45 0.65 2.57
N GLY A 284 20.25 -0.35 2.22
CA GLY A 284 20.05 -1.74 2.67
C GLY A 284 18.83 -2.46 2.05
N MET A 285 17.98 -1.78 1.26
CA MET A 285 16.78 -2.33 0.63
C MET A 285 16.99 -2.63 -0.86
N LEU A 286 17.60 -1.70 -1.59
CA LEU A 286 17.92 -1.85 -3.00
C LEU A 286 19.41 -1.67 -3.20
N CYS A 287 19.98 -2.47 -4.10
CA CYS A 287 21.38 -2.33 -4.49
C CYS A 287 21.62 -0.93 -5.09
N THR A 288 22.64 -0.25 -4.58
CA THR A 288 22.98 1.13 -5.01
C THR A 288 23.70 1.20 -6.35
N SER A 289 24.25 0.09 -6.84
CA SER A 289 25.07 0.06 -8.07
C SER A 289 24.48 -0.80 -9.19
N ASP A 290 23.66 -1.82 -8.88
CA ASP A 290 23.15 -2.74 -9.89
C ASP A 290 21.90 -2.20 -10.61
N THR A 291 22.15 -1.33 -11.58
CA THR A 291 21.20 -0.84 -12.57
C THR A 291 21.81 -0.98 -13.97
N PRO A 292 21.04 -1.32 -15.01
CA PRO A 292 21.55 -1.28 -16.38
C PRO A 292 21.88 0.15 -16.79
N GLU A 293 22.85 0.29 -17.69
CA GLU A 293 23.13 1.55 -18.40
C GLU A 293 22.15 1.74 -19.57
N GLY A 294 21.90 2.99 -19.97
CA GLY A 294 21.03 3.34 -21.09
C GLY A 294 19.60 3.71 -20.68
N GLU A 295 18.62 3.39 -21.54
CA GLU A 295 17.22 3.85 -21.37
C GLU A 295 16.54 3.35 -20.08
N ALA A 296 17.01 2.23 -19.53
CA ALA A 296 16.45 1.59 -18.35
C ALA A 296 17.14 2.01 -17.04
N CYS A 297 18.15 2.89 -17.13
CA CYS A 297 18.91 3.35 -15.96
C CYS A 297 17.99 3.97 -14.89
N GLY A 298 18.10 3.44 -13.67
CA GLY A 298 17.31 3.85 -12.50
C GLY A 298 15.87 3.30 -12.47
N LEU A 299 15.35 2.77 -13.58
CA LEU A 299 14.00 2.17 -13.65
C LEU A 299 14.02 0.66 -13.41
N VAL A 300 15.12 0.01 -13.73
CA VAL A 300 15.37 -1.39 -13.39
C VAL A 300 16.39 -1.40 -12.26
N LYS A 301 15.99 -1.97 -11.12
CA LYS A 301 16.81 -2.04 -9.91
C LYS A 301 16.93 -3.48 -9.44
N ASN A 302 17.80 -3.75 -8.49
CA ASN A 302 17.94 -5.07 -7.87
C ASN A 302 17.84 -4.93 -6.36
N LEU A 303 17.32 -5.97 -5.70
CA LEU A 303 17.31 -6.06 -4.25
C LEU A 303 18.73 -6.10 -3.67
N ALA A 304 18.89 -5.56 -2.46
CA ALA A 304 20.06 -5.77 -1.62
C ALA A 304 20.04 -7.19 -1.00
N LEU A 305 21.17 -7.62 -0.42
CA LEU A 305 21.35 -9.01 0.01
C LEU A 305 20.44 -9.42 1.18
N MET A 306 20.33 -8.58 2.21
CA MET A 306 19.59 -8.89 3.44
C MET A 306 18.21 -8.23 3.44
N THR A 307 17.43 -8.51 2.40
CA THR A 307 16.08 -7.95 2.26
C THR A 307 15.03 -9.03 2.25
N HIS A 308 13.88 -8.71 2.82
CA HIS A 308 12.70 -9.56 2.82
C HIS A 308 11.51 -8.73 2.34
N ILE A 309 10.57 -9.37 1.65
CA ILE A 309 9.36 -8.71 1.15
C ILE A 309 8.18 -9.22 1.97
N THR A 310 7.42 -8.31 2.57
CA THR A 310 6.32 -8.67 3.47
C THR A 310 5.20 -9.39 2.72
N THR A 311 4.61 -10.37 3.37
CA THR A 311 3.35 -11.01 2.96
C THR A 311 2.16 -10.33 3.65
N MET A 312 0.95 -10.67 3.24
CA MET A 312 -0.26 -10.11 3.84
C MET A 312 -0.49 -10.71 5.23
N ASP A 313 -0.59 -9.84 6.24
CA ASP A 313 -0.99 -10.20 7.60
C ASP A 313 -2.42 -9.75 7.89
N GLU A 314 -3.14 -10.51 8.72
CA GLU A 314 -4.51 -10.18 9.10
C GLU A 314 -4.57 -8.88 9.93
N GLU A 315 -5.45 -7.96 9.53
CA GLU A 315 -5.63 -6.66 10.19
C GLU A 315 -6.38 -6.75 11.53
N ASP A 316 -7.30 -7.70 11.66
CA ASP A 316 -8.23 -7.77 12.80
C ASP A 316 -7.53 -8.01 14.16
N PRO A 317 -6.54 -8.92 14.28
CA PRO A 317 -5.79 -9.08 15.53
C PRO A 317 -5.01 -7.80 15.91
N VAL A 318 -4.41 -7.14 14.93
CA VAL A 318 -3.66 -5.88 15.13
C VAL A 318 -4.60 -4.76 15.56
N ARG A 319 -5.78 -4.67 14.94
CA ARG A 319 -6.84 -3.73 15.33
C ARG A 319 -7.26 -3.93 16.79
N LYS A 320 -7.52 -5.17 17.22
CA LYS A 320 -7.87 -5.46 18.62
C LYS A 320 -6.75 -5.06 19.57
N MET A 321 -5.49 -5.31 19.19
CA MET A 321 -4.33 -4.95 20.01
C MET A 321 -4.22 -3.43 20.23
N ILE A 322 -4.52 -2.61 19.21
CA ILE A 322 -4.52 -1.14 19.33
C ILE A 322 -5.41 -0.69 20.50
N PHE A 323 -6.63 -1.23 20.60
CA PHE A 323 -7.57 -0.90 21.68
C PHE A 323 -7.15 -1.50 23.03
N VAL A 324 -6.59 -2.71 23.06
CA VAL A 324 -6.06 -3.32 24.28
C VAL A 324 -4.91 -2.50 24.90
N LEU A 325 -4.11 -1.85 24.06
CA LEU A 325 -3.03 -0.95 24.48
C LEU A 325 -3.53 0.40 25.01
N GLY A 326 -4.85 0.64 25.02
CA GLY A 326 -5.47 1.83 25.60
C GLY A 326 -5.73 2.98 24.61
N ALA A 327 -5.74 2.70 23.31
CA ALA A 327 -6.18 3.69 22.33
C ALA A 327 -7.72 3.83 22.33
N GLU A 328 -8.22 5.04 22.10
CA GLU A 328 -9.65 5.36 22.08
C GLU A 328 -10.19 5.30 20.65
N ASP A 329 -11.46 4.93 20.43
CA ASP A 329 -12.04 4.86 19.09
C ASP A 329 -12.15 6.27 18.47
N VAL A 330 -11.59 6.44 17.27
CA VAL A 330 -11.60 7.71 16.55
C VAL A 330 -13.02 8.18 16.21
N THR A 331 -13.97 7.25 16.10
CA THR A 331 -15.36 7.58 15.76
C THR A 331 -16.12 8.23 16.92
N SER A 332 -15.69 7.99 18.17
CA SER A 332 -16.25 8.64 19.35
C SER A 332 -15.67 10.03 19.62
N ALA A 333 -14.53 10.37 19.00
CA ALA A 333 -13.87 11.65 19.19
C ALA A 333 -14.51 12.77 18.36
N SER A 334 -14.55 13.96 18.94
CA SER A 334 -14.90 15.22 18.28
C SER A 334 -13.69 15.81 17.53
N GLY A 335 -13.94 16.72 16.58
CA GLY A 335 -12.85 17.35 15.82
C GLY A 335 -11.83 18.11 16.68
N THR A 336 -12.26 18.68 17.80
CA THR A 336 -11.37 19.34 18.78
C THR A 336 -10.44 18.32 19.44
N GLU A 337 -10.97 17.17 19.88
CA GLU A 337 -10.17 16.12 20.52
C GLU A 337 -9.18 15.46 19.57
N LEU A 338 -9.56 15.29 18.29
CA LEU A 338 -8.70 14.70 17.27
C LEU A 338 -7.42 15.51 17.02
N TYR A 339 -7.50 16.83 17.17
CA TYR A 339 -6.41 17.76 16.90
C TYR A 339 -5.91 18.50 18.13
N ALA A 340 -6.33 18.06 19.33
CA ALA A 340 -5.85 18.60 20.59
C ALA A 340 -4.34 18.37 20.73
N ASP A 341 -3.68 19.25 21.49
CA ASP A 341 -2.25 19.15 21.73
C ASP A 341 -1.88 17.81 22.37
N GLY A 342 -0.92 17.11 21.75
CA GLY A 342 -0.48 15.78 22.18
C GLY A 342 -1.38 14.62 21.72
N ALA A 343 -2.51 14.88 21.06
CA ALA A 343 -3.35 13.84 20.47
C ALA A 343 -2.77 13.37 19.13
N TYR A 344 -2.61 12.05 18.99
CA TYR A 344 -2.09 11.41 17.79
C TYR A 344 -3.09 10.39 17.25
N ILE A 345 -3.41 10.49 15.97
CA ILE A 345 -4.34 9.57 15.32
C ILE A 345 -3.58 8.34 14.88
N ILE A 346 -4.12 7.17 15.22
CA ILE A 346 -3.57 5.88 14.84
C ILE A 346 -4.21 5.43 13.53
N PHE A 347 -3.37 5.26 12.51
CA PHE A 347 -3.74 4.78 11.19
C PHE A 347 -3.32 3.32 11.02
N LEU A 348 -4.26 2.45 10.68
CA LEU A 348 -3.99 1.07 10.26
C LEU A 348 -4.15 0.99 8.73
N ASN A 349 -3.04 0.71 8.03
CA ASN A 349 -2.99 0.70 6.55
C ASN A 349 -3.59 1.97 5.91
N GLY A 350 -3.39 3.13 6.57
CA GLY A 350 -3.89 4.43 6.16
C GLY A 350 -5.33 4.76 6.58
N THR A 351 -6.08 3.81 7.15
CA THR A 351 -7.42 4.07 7.72
C THR A 351 -7.28 4.59 9.15
N PRO A 352 -7.89 5.74 9.51
CA PRO A 352 -7.92 6.20 10.90
C PRO A 352 -8.78 5.25 11.72
N VAL A 353 -8.22 4.68 12.79
CA VAL A 353 -8.91 3.69 13.63
C VAL A 353 -9.08 4.17 15.07
N ALA A 354 -8.04 4.80 15.62
CA ALA A 354 -8.02 5.15 17.03
C ALA A 354 -7.27 6.46 17.30
N LEU A 355 -7.35 6.95 18.52
CA LEU A 355 -6.66 8.13 19.04
C LEU A 355 -5.81 7.73 20.24
N THR A 356 -4.61 8.30 20.36
CA THR A 356 -3.78 8.16 21.56
C THR A 356 -3.21 9.51 21.99
N ARG A 357 -3.16 9.75 23.30
CA ARG A 357 -2.50 10.92 23.89
C ARG A 357 -1.05 10.65 24.32
N GLU A 358 -0.63 9.39 24.30
CA GLU A 358 0.72 8.95 24.69
C GLU A 358 1.41 8.15 23.56
N PRO A 359 1.71 8.76 22.40
CA PRO A 359 2.19 8.04 21.20
C PRO A 359 3.49 7.27 21.44
N LYS A 360 4.44 7.84 22.19
CA LYS A 360 5.73 7.18 22.49
C LYS A 360 5.56 5.93 23.35
N ARG A 361 4.70 6.00 24.37
CA ARG A 361 4.41 4.86 25.26
C ARG A 361 3.70 3.75 24.48
N PHE A 362 2.74 4.13 23.65
CA PHE A 362 2.03 3.22 22.77
C PHE A 362 2.99 2.50 21.81
N LEU A 363 3.87 3.24 21.13
CA LEU A 363 4.88 2.69 20.22
C LEU A 363 5.82 1.68 20.90
N ILE A 364 6.37 2.03 22.06
CA ILE A 364 7.27 1.14 22.83
C ILE A 364 6.53 -0.14 23.26
N ALA A 365 5.30 -0.01 23.75
CA ALA A 365 4.49 -1.16 24.13
C ALA A 365 4.20 -2.06 22.92
N PHE A 366 3.79 -1.49 21.79
CA PHE A 366 3.49 -2.23 20.56
C PHE A 366 4.72 -3.00 20.05
N ARG A 367 5.88 -2.32 19.92
CA ARG A 367 7.15 -2.98 19.52
C ARG A 367 7.54 -4.09 20.49
N ARG A 368 7.30 -3.92 21.79
CA ARG A 368 7.56 -4.98 22.79
C ARG A 368 6.68 -6.21 22.54
N PHE A 369 5.40 -6.04 22.21
CA PHE A 369 4.52 -7.18 21.87
C PHE A 369 4.95 -7.88 20.58
N ARG A 370 5.40 -7.13 19.56
CA ARG A 370 6.00 -7.68 18.34
C ARG A 370 7.26 -8.51 18.66
N ARG A 371 8.20 -7.96 19.43
CA ARG A 371 9.44 -8.64 19.84
C ARG A 371 9.24 -9.87 20.73
N MET A 372 8.05 -10.04 21.32
CA MET A 372 7.66 -11.24 22.08
C MET A 372 6.93 -12.29 21.22
N GLY A 373 6.79 -12.05 19.91
CA GLY A 373 6.07 -12.94 18.99
C GLY A 373 4.56 -12.96 19.17
N ARG A 374 3.96 -11.92 19.78
CA ARG A 374 2.49 -11.80 19.93
C ARG A 374 1.81 -11.15 18.73
N ILE A 375 2.59 -10.40 17.95
CA ILE A 375 2.21 -9.76 16.69
C ILE A 375 3.27 -10.22 15.69
N SER A 376 2.87 -10.41 14.43
CA SER A 376 3.80 -10.72 13.33
C SER A 376 4.97 -9.72 13.30
N GLU A 377 6.17 -10.25 13.10
CA GLU A 377 7.42 -9.51 12.99
C GLU A 377 7.44 -8.51 11.82
N PHE A 378 6.59 -8.71 10.81
CA PHE A 378 6.50 -7.84 9.63
C PHE A 378 5.60 -6.62 9.83
N VAL A 379 4.83 -6.57 10.91
CA VAL A 379 3.98 -5.42 11.23
C VAL A 379 4.85 -4.27 11.67
N SER A 380 4.91 -3.21 10.86
CA SER A 380 5.73 -2.02 11.16
C SER A 380 4.92 -0.96 11.87
N ILE A 381 5.56 -0.22 12.77
CA ILE A 381 4.96 0.92 13.46
C ILE A 381 5.93 2.10 13.52
N TYR A 382 5.44 3.30 13.18
CA TYR A 382 6.21 4.53 13.27
C TYR A 382 5.34 5.73 13.62
N ILE A 383 5.96 6.78 14.17
CA ILE A 383 5.30 8.04 14.49
C ILE A 383 5.69 9.08 13.45
N ASN A 384 4.70 9.78 12.90
CA ASN A 384 4.90 10.95 12.06
C ASN A 384 4.48 12.20 12.84
N HIS A 385 5.48 12.98 13.26
CA HIS A 385 5.28 14.22 14.01
C HIS A 385 4.74 15.38 13.15
N HIS A 386 4.91 15.36 11.83
CA HIS A 386 4.39 16.42 10.96
C HIS A 386 2.86 16.39 10.83
N HIS A 387 2.28 15.19 10.93
CA HIS A 387 0.83 14.98 10.81
C HIS A 387 0.18 14.54 12.13
N ASN A 388 0.93 14.52 13.24
CA ASN A 388 0.51 13.95 14.52
C ASN A 388 -0.18 12.59 14.35
N GLY A 389 0.48 11.67 13.64
CA GLY A 389 -0.06 10.37 13.28
C GLY A 389 0.84 9.22 13.74
N VAL A 390 0.26 8.15 14.26
CA VAL A 390 0.93 6.86 14.44
C VAL A 390 0.49 5.96 13.30
N HIS A 391 1.42 5.42 12.53
CA HIS A 391 1.11 4.59 11.37
C HIS A 391 1.51 3.15 11.67
N ILE A 392 0.56 2.24 11.51
CA ILE A 392 0.76 0.80 11.59
C ILE A 392 0.47 0.22 10.21
N ALA A 393 1.42 -0.55 9.69
CA ALA A 393 1.30 -1.19 8.39
C ALA A 393 1.41 -2.72 8.52
N THR A 394 0.40 -3.42 8.00
CA THR A 394 0.31 -4.89 7.93
C THR A 394 0.18 -5.37 6.48
N ASP A 395 0.33 -4.46 5.52
CA ASP A 395 0.17 -4.72 4.10
C ASP A 395 1.38 -5.46 3.51
N GLU A 396 1.12 -6.20 2.44
CA GLU A 396 2.11 -6.96 1.68
C GLU A 396 2.92 -6.09 0.71
N GLY A 397 4.07 -6.58 0.28
CA GLY A 397 4.90 -5.93 -0.74
C GLY A 397 5.76 -4.79 -0.21
N ARG A 398 5.85 -4.59 1.11
CA ARG A 398 6.86 -3.72 1.72
C ARG A 398 8.20 -4.42 1.71
N ILE A 399 9.28 -3.66 1.61
CA ILE A 399 10.64 -4.20 1.73
C ILE A 399 11.08 -3.93 3.16
N VAL A 400 11.49 -4.99 3.84
CA VAL A 400 12.03 -4.91 5.19
C VAL A 400 13.43 -5.49 5.22
N ARG A 401 14.23 -5.07 6.19
CA ARG A 401 15.55 -5.65 6.44
C ARG A 401 15.74 -5.94 7.92
N PRO A 402 16.45 -7.03 8.27
CA PRO A 402 16.68 -7.37 9.66
C PRO A 402 17.82 -6.53 10.25
N LEU A 403 17.62 -6.02 11.46
CA LEU A 403 18.62 -5.30 12.23
C LEU A 403 18.72 -5.83 13.66
N ILE A 404 19.88 -5.68 14.27
CA ILE A 404 20.11 -6.06 15.66
C ILE A 404 19.49 -5.01 16.57
N ILE A 405 18.72 -5.45 17.58
CA ILE A 405 18.14 -4.55 18.57
C ILE A 405 19.22 -4.11 19.56
N VAL A 406 19.31 -2.80 19.80
CA VAL A 406 20.15 -2.21 20.83
C VAL A 406 19.24 -1.77 21.99
N GLU A 407 19.63 -2.12 23.21
CA GLU A 407 18.92 -1.71 24.42
C GLU A 407 19.91 -1.17 25.45
N LYS A 408 19.63 0.04 25.96
CA LYS A 408 20.48 0.73 26.97
C LYS A 408 21.94 0.86 26.53
N GLY A 409 22.18 1.18 25.26
CA GLY A 409 23.51 1.38 24.70
C GLY A 409 24.33 0.08 24.53
N LYS A 410 23.69 -1.09 24.53
CA LYS A 410 24.35 -2.37 24.28
C LYS A 410 23.58 -3.19 23.25
N SER A 411 24.31 -3.85 22.35
CA SER A 411 23.75 -4.86 21.46
C SER A 411 23.11 -5.99 22.27
N LYS A 412 21.90 -6.41 21.88
CA LYS A 412 21.27 -7.61 22.47
C LYS A 412 21.94 -8.90 22.03
N VAL A 413 22.54 -8.91 20.85
CA VAL A 413 23.29 -10.06 20.35
C VAL A 413 24.66 -10.05 21.01
N THR A 414 24.84 -10.96 21.96
CA THR A 414 26.10 -11.20 22.67
C THR A 414 26.87 -12.36 22.05
N THR A 415 28.17 -12.46 22.36
CA THR A 415 29.06 -13.54 21.90
C THR A 415 28.50 -14.93 22.13
N ARG A 416 27.78 -15.14 23.25
CA ARG A 416 27.11 -16.42 23.55
C ARG A 416 26.12 -16.85 22.46
N TYR A 417 25.30 -15.93 21.96
CA TYR A 417 24.34 -16.25 20.90
C TYR A 417 25.05 -16.56 19.59
N LEU A 418 26.14 -15.86 19.28
CA LEU A 418 26.97 -16.14 18.10
C LEU A 418 27.63 -17.52 18.18
N GLU A 419 28.11 -17.93 19.35
CA GLU A 419 28.63 -19.28 19.56
C GLU A 419 27.54 -20.34 19.41
N SER A 420 26.34 -20.10 19.94
CA SER A 420 25.19 -21.00 19.78
C SER A 420 24.76 -21.14 18.31
N LEU A 421 24.78 -20.05 17.54
CA LEU A 421 24.52 -20.05 16.11
C LEU A 421 25.59 -20.86 15.35
N ARG A 422 26.88 -20.67 15.66
CA ARG A 422 27.99 -21.45 15.06
C ARG A 422 27.92 -22.94 15.38
N LYS A 423 27.40 -23.30 16.56
CA LYS A 423 27.18 -24.69 16.97
C LYS A 423 25.94 -25.32 16.32
N GLY A 424 25.10 -24.55 15.63
CA GLY A 424 23.82 -25.02 15.07
C GLY A 424 22.75 -25.30 16.12
N THR A 425 22.89 -24.76 17.34
CA THR A 425 21.89 -24.93 18.42
C THR A 425 20.75 -23.91 18.35
N LEU A 426 20.97 -22.81 17.63
CA LEU A 426 19.98 -21.78 17.36
C LEU A 426 20.04 -21.44 15.87
N GLU A 427 18.89 -21.19 15.27
CA GLU A 427 18.75 -20.72 13.89
C GLU A 427 18.42 -19.21 13.87
N PHE A 428 18.38 -18.58 12.69
CA PHE A 428 18.09 -17.15 12.59
C PHE A 428 16.72 -16.77 13.16
N ASP A 429 15.70 -17.62 12.95
CA ASP A 429 14.34 -17.37 13.44
C ASP A 429 14.25 -17.40 14.98
N ASP A 430 15.18 -18.09 15.65
CA ASP A 430 15.29 -18.03 17.11
C ASP A 430 15.72 -16.63 17.59
N PHE A 431 16.46 -15.88 16.78
CA PHE A 431 16.85 -14.50 17.13
C PHE A 431 15.66 -13.55 17.01
N LEU A 432 14.74 -13.80 16.07
CA LEU A 432 13.48 -13.07 15.95
C LEU A 432 12.54 -13.36 17.13
N SER A 433 12.31 -14.65 17.42
CA SER A 433 11.39 -15.06 18.49
C SER A 433 11.86 -14.63 19.89
N ARG A 434 13.17 -14.48 20.10
CA ARG A 434 13.78 -13.98 21.34
C ARG A 434 13.89 -12.45 21.39
N GLY A 435 13.51 -11.74 20.33
CA GLY A 435 13.59 -10.28 20.25
C GLY A 435 15.03 -9.75 20.31
N LEU A 436 15.97 -10.46 19.68
CA LEU A 436 17.37 -10.05 19.50
C LEU A 436 17.57 -9.27 18.19
N VAL A 437 16.86 -9.71 17.14
CA VAL A 437 16.82 -9.11 15.81
C VAL A 437 15.36 -8.79 15.49
N GLU A 438 15.10 -7.74 14.73
CA GLU A 438 13.78 -7.50 14.15
C GLU A 438 13.87 -6.92 12.74
N TYR A 439 12.79 -7.10 11.97
CA TYR A 439 12.65 -6.52 10.65
C TYR A 439 12.14 -5.08 10.75
N LEU A 440 12.84 -4.15 10.09
CA LEU A 440 12.38 -2.78 9.94
C LEU A 440 11.93 -2.51 8.49
N ASP A 441 10.81 -1.82 8.36
CA ASP A 441 10.36 -1.19 7.11
C ASP A 441 11.02 0.18 6.95
N VAL A 442 11.13 0.65 5.71
CA VAL A 442 11.65 1.97 5.33
C VAL A 442 10.97 3.10 6.10
N ASN A 443 9.67 3.00 6.39
CA ASN A 443 8.98 4.02 7.18
C ASN A 443 9.35 3.98 8.67
N GLU A 444 9.58 2.79 9.22
CA GLU A 444 9.97 2.60 10.62
C GLU A 444 11.42 3.01 10.88
N GLU A 445 12.28 2.89 9.87
CA GLU A 445 13.66 3.37 9.93
C GLU A 445 13.77 4.87 10.20
N ASN A 446 12.80 5.68 9.76
CA ASN A 446 12.78 7.13 10.04
C ASN A 446 12.65 7.46 11.55
N ASP A 447 12.07 6.55 12.33
CA ASP A 447 11.92 6.69 13.79
C ASP A 447 13.09 6.04 14.55
N CYS A 448 14.00 5.38 13.83
CA CYS A 448 15.11 4.64 14.41
C CYS A 448 16.42 5.39 14.28
N ASN A 449 17.33 5.15 15.23
CA ASN A 449 18.71 5.61 15.18
C ASN A 449 19.60 4.38 15.06
N ILE A 450 20.17 4.17 13.87
CA ILE A 450 20.85 2.94 13.49
C ILE A 450 22.36 3.20 13.49
N ALA A 451 23.10 2.48 14.33
CA ALA A 451 24.55 2.48 14.32
C ALA A 451 25.08 1.54 13.23
N VAL A 452 26.15 1.94 12.53
CA VAL A 452 26.79 1.11 11.49
C VAL A 452 27.71 0.07 12.15
N TYR A 453 28.46 0.48 13.17
CA TYR A 453 29.34 -0.40 13.92
C TYR A 453 29.06 -0.31 15.43
N GLU A 454 29.51 -1.33 16.18
CA GLU A 454 29.31 -1.38 17.64
C GLU A 454 29.96 -0.20 18.39
N HIS A 455 31.04 0.37 17.87
CA HIS A 455 31.71 1.52 18.48
C HIS A 455 30.94 2.84 18.28
N ASP A 456 30.01 2.90 17.33
CA ASP A 456 29.15 4.07 17.10
C ASP A 456 27.91 4.07 18.00
N ILE A 457 27.71 3.01 18.80
CA ILE A 457 26.56 2.87 19.69
C ILE A 457 26.63 3.95 20.77
N ASN A 458 25.54 4.72 20.86
CA ASN A 458 25.32 5.72 21.89
C ASN A 458 24.02 5.44 22.66
N GLN A 459 23.69 6.29 23.63
CA GLN A 459 22.50 6.11 24.48
C GLN A 459 21.17 6.23 23.73
N HIS A 460 21.18 6.86 22.54
CA HIS A 460 20.02 7.07 21.70
C HIS A 460 19.92 6.06 20.56
N THR A 461 20.91 5.17 20.38
CA THR A 461 20.90 4.13 19.35
C THR A 461 19.80 3.11 19.66
N THR A 462 18.95 2.83 18.67
CA THR A 462 17.88 1.84 18.79
C THR A 462 18.23 0.52 18.10
N HIS A 463 19.01 0.58 17.02
CA HIS A 463 19.39 -0.60 16.23
C HIS A 463 20.85 -0.53 15.80
N LEU A 464 21.38 -1.68 15.40
CA LEU A 464 22.72 -1.88 14.88
C LEU A 464 22.62 -2.64 13.55
N GLU A 465 23.37 -2.20 12.55
CA GLU A 465 23.54 -2.92 11.28
C GLU A 465 24.16 -4.29 11.54
N ILE A 466 23.58 -5.35 10.95
CA ILE A 466 24.18 -6.69 11.04
C ILE A 466 25.52 -6.68 10.30
N GLU A 467 25.52 -6.15 9.08
CA GLU A 467 26.70 -6.12 8.24
C GLU A 467 26.58 -5.06 7.13
N PRO A 468 27.46 -4.05 7.06
CA PRO A 468 27.31 -2.91 6.15
C PRO A 468 27.46 -3.24 4.66
N PHE A 469 28.19 -4.30 4.28
CA PHE A 469 28.39 -4.63 2.85
C PHE A 469 27.10 -5.09 2.16
N THR A 470 26.07 -5.44 2.94
CA THR A 470 24.80 -5.99 2.43
C THR A 470 23.96 -4.95 1.70
N ILE A 471 24.36 -3.67 1.73
CA ILE A 471 23.85 -2.61 0.84
C ILE A 471 24.04 -2.95 -0.64
N LEU A 472 25.08 -3.72 -0.98
CA LEU A 472 25.31 -4.24 -2.32
C LEU A 472 24.51 -5.53 -2.54
N GLY A 473 23.92 -5.68 -3.72
CA GLY A 473 23.24 -6.91 -4.14
C GLY A 473 24.21 -7.99 -4.62
N ALA A 474 23.67 -9.17 -4.96
CA ALA A 474 24.46 -10.35 -5.33
C ALA A 474 25.47 -10.11 -6.46
N VAL A 475 25.10 -9.35 -7.49
CA VAL A 475 25.99 -9.10 -8.64
C VAL A 475 27.05 -8.04 -8.31
N ALA A 476 26.67 -7.00 -7.57
CA ALA A 476 27.60 -5.96 -7.13
C ALA A 476 28.65 -6.49 -6.14
N GLY A 477 28.31 -7.53 -5.37
CA GLY A 477 29.23 -8.20 -4.45
C GLY A 477 30.41 -8.93 -5.11
N LEU A 478 30.41 -9.10 -6.44
CA LEU A 478 31.55 -9.66 -7.18
C LEU A 478 32.72 -8.69 -7.32
N ILE A 479 32.48 -7.40 -7.09
CA ILE A 479 33.49 -6.36 -7.27
C ILE A 479 34.44 -6.41 -6.07
N PRO A 480 35.74 -6.67 -6.26
CA PRO A 480 36.70 -6.55 -5.18
C PRO A 480 36.87 -5.08 -4.80
N TYR A 481 36.82 -4.80 -3.49
CA TYR A 481 37.07 -3.46 -2.94
C TYR A 481 36.24 -2.33 -3.60
N PRO A 482 34.90 -2.44 -3.68
CA PRO A 482 34.06 -1.52 -4.45
C PRO A 482 34.08 -0.09 -3.91
N HIS A 483 34.44 0.10 -2.64
CA HIS A 483 34.56 1.39 -1.96
C HIS A 483 35.81 2.19 -2.38
N HIS A 484 36.79 1.56 -3.03
CA HIS A 484 37.95 2.25 -3.62
C HIS A 484 37.70 2.71 -5.06
N ASN A 485 36.58 2.30 -5.66
CA ASN A 485 36.22 2.65 -7.03
C ASN A 485 35.26 3.85 -7.05
N GLN A 486 35.29 4.58 -8.16
CA GLN A 486 34.21 5.54 -8.46
C GLN A 486 32.91 4.80 -8.76
N SER A 487 31.78 5.33 -8.31
CA SER A 487 30.46 4.68 -8.43
C SER A 487 30.08 4.24 -9.85
N PRO A 488 30.40 4.97 -10.96
CA PRO A 488 30.06 4.49 -12.30
C PRO A 488 30.79 3.20 -12.69
N ARG A 489 32.02 2.99 -12.21
CA ARG A 489 32.79 1.77 -12.49
C ARG A 489 32.12 0.54 -11.88
N ASN A 490 31.56 0.69 -10.68
CA ASN A 490 30.82 -0.38 -10.03
C ASN A 490 29.55 -0.73 -10.82
N THR A 491 28.82 0.28 -11.31
CA THR A 491 27.64 0.09 -12.16
C THR A 491 27.98 -0.63 -13.47
N TYR A 492 29.07 -0.24 -14.14
CA TYR A 492 29.53 -0.91 -15.36
C TYR A 492 29.85 -2.37 -15.12
N GLN A 493 30.55 -2.68 -14.03
CA GLN A 493 30.89 -4.07 -13.70
C GLN A 493 29.63 -4.92 -13.43
N CYS A 494 28.58 -4.35 -12.83
CA CYS A 494 27.32 -5.07 -12.62
C CYS A 494 26.65 -5.48 -13.94
N ALA A 495 26.76 -4.65 -14.99
CA ALA A 495 26.26 -4.98 -16.32
C ALA A 495 27.15 -6.02 -17.03
N MET A 496 28.47 -5.81 -17.01
CA MET A 496 29.44 -6.68 -17.68
C MET A 496 29.55 -8.06 -17.03
N GLY A 497 29.47 -8.15 -15.70
CA GLY A 497 29.51 -9.41 -14.96
C GLY A 497 28.37 -10.37 -15.31
N LYS A 498 27.22 -9.85 -15.77
CA LYS A 498 26.10 -10.66 -16.28
C LYS A 498 26.34 -11.17 -17.71
N GLN A 499 27.26 -10.58 -18.46
CA GLN A 499 27.56 -10.95 -19.85
C GLN A 499 28.79 -11.84 -19.97
N ALA A 500 29.66 -11.87 -18.96
CA ALA A 500 30.83 -12.73 -18.91
C ALA A 500 30.44 -14.21 -19.04
N ILE A 501 31.19 -14.95 -19.85
CA ILE A 501 30.99 -16.39 -20.06
C ILE A 501 31.54 -17.15 -18.85
N GLY A 502 30.88 -18.23 -18.45
CA GLY A 502 31.35 -19.11 -17.37
C GLY A 502 30.59 -20.42 -17.29
N ALA A 503 30.81 -21.17 -16.21
CA ALA A 503 30.00 -22.35 -15.92
C ALA A 503 28.57 -21.93 -15.55
N ILE A 504 27.57 -22.61 -16.13
CA ILE A 504 26.15 -22.27 -15.95
C ILE A 504 25.51 -23.10 -14.85
N ALA A 505 25.77 -24.41 -14.85
CA ALA A 505 25.24 -25.39 -13.92
C ALA A 505 26.25 -26.56 -13.81
N TYR A 506 26.00 -27.44 -12.84
CA TYR A 506 26.77 -28.66 -12.60
C TYR A 506 26.79 -29.62 -13.80
#